data_AF-A0A352AN67-F1
#
_entry.id   AF-A0A352AN67-F1
#
_cell.length_a   1.000
_cell.length_b   1.000
_cell.length_c   1.000
_cell.angle_alpha   90.00
_cell.angle_beta   90.00
_cell.angle_gamma   90.00
#
_symmetry.space_group_name_H-M   'P 1'
#
loop_
_entity.id
_entity.type
_entity.pdbx_description
1 polymer ?
#
loop_
_entity_poly.entity_id
_entity_poly.type
_entity_poly.pdbx_seq_one_letter_code
_entity_poly.pdbx_strand_id
1 'polypeptide(L)'
;NRSVFALTSLFEPFGLAPLEAAAAGLALVVTQNGGIIESLREGDREYGVLVNPDDPADIARGLERLLCHEGEWERFAQSAKQRVLSKYTWESTAKGYLSLIEQVLSSPRTNLGRDLLPIHSYFQNPQPANDISLAELSQLYFRNCQT
;
A
#
# COMPACT_ATOMS: atom_id res chain seq x y z
N ASN A 1 -2.81 -28.48 1.53
CA ASN A 1 -2.48 -28.01 0.17
C ASN A 1 -1.52 -26.84 0.32
N ARG A 2 -0.28 -26.95 -0.16
CA ARG A 2 0.74 -25.88 -0.05
C ARG A 2 0.75 -25.11 -1.36
N SER A 3 0.36 -23.84 -1.31
CA SER A 3 0.34 -22.94 -2.47
C SER A 3 1.24 -21.74 -2.22
N VAL A 4 1.71 -21.13 -3.29
CA VAL A 4 2.53 -19.93 -3.27
C VAL A 4 1.76 -18.82 -3.98
N PHE A 5 1.75 -17.63 -3.40
CA PHE A 5 1.28 -16.43 -4.10
C PHE A 5 2.47 -15.74 -4.78
N ALA A 6 2.33 -15.44 -6.06
CA ALA A 6 3.38 -14.78 -6.84
C ALA A 6 2.89 -13.43 -7.38
N LEU A 7 3.66 -12.36 -7.14
CA LEU A 7 3.45 -11.04 -7.74
C LEU A 7 4.75 -10.51 -8.31
N THR A 8 4.96 -10.73 -9.60
CA THR A 8 6.19 -10.41 -10.33
C THR A 8 6.05 -9.11 -11.13
N SER A 9 5.33 -8.12 -10.59
CA SER A 9 5.18 -6.80 -11.20
C SER A 9 6.55 -6.12 -11.32
N LEU A 10 6.77 -5.34 -12.38
CA LEU A 10 8.00 -4.54 -12.53
C LEU A 10 8.17 -3.53 -11.40
N PHE A 11 7.06 -3.04 -10.84
CA PHE A 11 7.03 -2.14 -9.70
C PHE A 11 5.71 -2.30 -8.94
N GLU A 12 5.77 -2.37 -7.61
CA GLU A 12 4.58 -2.46 -6.75
C GLU A 12 4.64 -1.39 -5.64
N PRO A 13 3.80 -0.34 -5.68
CA PRO A 13 3.94 0.81 -4.79
C PRO A 13 3.65 0.50 -3.32
N PHE A 14 2.80 -0.48 -3.03
CA PHE A 14 2.47 -0.87 -1.66
C PHE A 14 2.31 -2.39 -1.51
N GLY A 15 1.57 -3.02 -2.42
CA GLY A 15 1.37 -4.46 -2.44
C GLY A 15 0.29 -4.95 -1.47
N LEU A 16 -0.95 -4.45 -1.64
CA LEU A 16 -2.12 -4.96 -0.92
C LEU A 16 -2.34 -6.46 -1.16
N ALA A 17 -2.26 -6.91 -2.41
CA ALA A 17 -2.48 -8.33 -2.74
C ALA A 17 -1.48 -9.28 -2.04
N PRO A 18 -0.16 -9.00 -1.99
CA PRO A 18 0.78 -9.73 -1.13
C PRO A 18 0.41 -9.75 0.35
N LEU A 19 -0.07 -8.64 0.91
CA LEU A 19 -0.50 -8.59 2.31
C LEU A 19 -1.73 -9.46 2.58
N GLU A 20 -2.70 -9.44 1.67
CA GLU A 20 -3.90 -10.29 1.73
C GLU A 20 -3.52 -11.78 1.64
N ALA A 21 -2.61 -12.13 0.71
CA ALA A 21 -2.08 -13.48 0.58
C ALA A 21 -1.35 -13.96 1.84
N ALA A 22 -0.54 -13.09 2.45
CA ALA A 22 0.14 -13.38 3.71
C ALA A 22 -0.87 -13.59 4.85
N ALA A 23 -1.89 -12.74 4.96
CA ALA A 23 -2.95 -12.89 5.96
C ALA A 23 -3.73 -14.21 5.78
N ALA A 24 -3.93 -14.64 4.53
CA ALA A 24 -4.51 -15.94 4.17
C ALA A 24 -3.58 -17.14 4.49
N GLY A 25 -2.32 -16.89 4.88
CA GLY A 25 -1.35 -17.91 5.26
C GLY A 25 -0.59 -18.51 4.08
N LEU A 26 -0.45 -17.78 2.97
CA LEU A 26 0.37 -18.19 1.84
C LEU A 26 1.82 -17.71 2.00
N ALA A 27 2.76 -18.52 1.53
CA ALA A 27 4.12 -18.07 1.31
C ALA A 27 4.18 -17.23 0.01
N LEU A 28 5.06 -16.23 -0.01
CA LEU A 28 5.08 -15.18 -1.03
C LEU A 28 6.36 -15.23 -1.86
N VAL A 29 6.22 -15.10 -3.18
CA VAL A 29 7.31 -14.74 -4.11
C VAL A 29 6.93 -13.42 -4.77
N VAL A 30 7.60 -12.33 -4.44
CA VAL A 30 7.19 -11.00 -4.92
C VAL A 30 8.36 -10.19 -5.44
N THR A 31 8.05 -9.24 -6.30
CA THR A 31 9.02 -8.27 -6.82
C THR A 31 9.80 -7.58 -5.71
N GLN A 32 11.10 -7.40 -5.96
CA GLN A 32 11.99 -6.59 -5.12
C GLN A 32 11.91 -5.08 -5.43
N ASN A 33 10.96 -4.64 -6.26
CA ASN A 33 10.83 -3.25 -6.68
C ASN A 33 9.57 -2.59 -6.09
N GLY A 34 9.75 -1.42 -5.47
CA GLY A 34 8.66 -0.60 -4.93
C GLY A 34 8.46 -0.72 -3.41
N GLY A 35 7.33 -0.23 -2.92
CA GLY A 35 7.07 -0.10 -1.47
C GLY A 35 6.74 -1.42 -0.77
N ILE A 36 6.44 -2.50 -1.51
CA ILE A 36 6.19 -3.83 -0.93
C ILE A 36 7.38 -4.36 -0.10
N ILE A 37 8.60 -3.92 -0.41
CA ILE A 37 9.82 -4.31 0.29
C ILE A 37 9.75 -3.92 1.78
N GLU A 38 9.23 -2.74 2.09
CA GLU A 38 9.11 -2.25 3.47
C GLU A 38 8.16 -3.14 4.29
N SER A 39 7.16 -3.71 3.62
CA SER A 39 6.20 -4.61 4.24
C SER A 39 6.69 -6.03 4.40
N LEU A 40 7.68 -6.47 3.62
CA LEU A 40 8.18 -7.85 3.63
C LEU A 40 9.65 -7.99 4.04
N ARG A 41 10.31 -6.91 4.42
CA ARG A 41 11.68 -6.93 4.98
C ARG A 41 11.80 -5.97 6.16
N GLU A 42 12.49 -6.41 7.21
CA GLU A 42 12.86 -5.58 8.37
C GLU A 42 14.28 -5.91 8.81
N GLY A 43 15.21 -4.99 8.59
CA GLY A 43 16.64 -5.28 8.69
C GLY A 43 17.02 -6.43 7.75
N ASP A 44 17.71 -7.44 8.30
CA ASP A 44 18.12 -8.65 7.57
C ASP A 44 17.02 -9.72 7.49
N ARG A 45 15.85 -9.48 8.11
CA ARG A 45 14.76 -10.46 8.14
C ARG A 45 13.80 -10.25 6.99
N GLU A 46 13.60 -11.30 6.20
CA GLU A 46 12.59 -11.37 5.14
C GLU A 46 11.35 -12.17 5.57
N TYR A 47 10.20 -11.74 5.06
CA TYR A 47 8.87 -12.32 5.30
C TYR A 47 8.25 -12.84 3.99
N GLY A 48 9.08 -13.08 2.99
CA GLY A 48 8.75 -13.64 1.68
C GLY A 48 10.04 -13.75 0.87
N VAL A 49 9.96 -14.33 -0.33
CA VAL A 49 11.09 -14.34 -1.26
C VAL A 49 10.95 -13.14 -2.19
N LEU A 50 11.93 -12.24 -2.13
CA LEU A 50 12.02 -11.09 -3.04
C LEU A 50 12.78 -11.51 -4.29
N VAL A 51 12.22 -11.23 -5.47
CA VAL A 51 12.81 -11.62 -6.76
C VAL A 51 12.98 -10.41 -7.68
N ASN A 52 13.99 -10.45 -8.52
CA ASN A 52 14.14 -9.51 -9.63
C ASN A 52 13.06 -9.76 -10.69
N PRO A 53 12.11 -8.83 -10.92
CA PRO A 53 11.04 -9.04 -11.89
C PRO A 53 11.53 -9.06 -13.35
N ASP A 54 12.72 -8.53 -13.63
CA ASP A 54 13.35 -8.54 -14.96
C ASP A 54 14.14 -9.82 -15.25
N ASP A 55 14.31 -10.71 -14.28
CA ASP A 55 15.01 -12.00 -14.42
C ASP A 55 14.04 -13.18 -14.22
N PRO A 56 13.51 -13.77 -15.31
CA PRO A 56 12.66 -14.96 -15.23
C PRO A 56 13.30 -16.14 -14.50
N ALA A 57 14.63 -16.28 -14.55
CA ALA A 57 15.32 -17.35 -13.83
C ALA A 57 15.35 -17.06 -12.32
N ASP A 58 15.38 -15.80 -11.90
CA ASP A 58 15.25 -15.44 -10.47
C ASP A 58 13.86 -15.72 -9.92
N ILE A 59 12.82 -15.39 -10.70
CA ILE A 59 11.44 -15.75 -10.38
C ILE A 59 11.30 -17.27 -10.23
N ALA A 60 11.84 -18.04 -11.18
CA ALA A 60 11.80 -19.50 -11.14
C ALA A 60 12.50 -20.06 -9.88
N ARG A 61 13.71 -19.59 -9.57
CA ARG A 61 14.43 -19.98 -8.34
C ARG A 61 13.63 -19.65 -7.08
N GLY A 62 12.98 -18.49 -7.03
CA GLY A 62 12.14 -18.10 -5.89
C GLY A 62 10.93 -19.01 -5.69
N LEU A 63 10.27 -19.39 -6.79
CA LEU A 63 9.15 -20.35 -6.75
C LEU A 63 9.63 -21.75 -6.35
N GLU A 64 10.70 -22.26 -6.96
CA GLU A 64 11.29 -23.55 -6.61
C GLU A 64 11.68 -23.61 -5.14
N ARG A 65 12.28 -22.55 -4.61
CA ARG A 65 12.67 -22.49 -3.19
C ARG A 65 11.49 -22.76 -2.25
N LEU A 66 10.30 -22.22 -2.55
CA LEU A 66 9.11 -22.41 -1.70
C LEU A 66 8.32 -23.67 -2.02
N LEU A 67 8.36 -24.15 -3.26
CA LEU A 67 7.65 -25.37 -3.66
C LEU A 67 8.41 -26.65 -3.29
N CYS A 68 9.74 -26.60 -3.27
CA CYS A 68 10.61 -27.76 -3.05
C CYS A 68 11.11 -27.89 -1.60
N HIS A 69 11.02 -26.83 -0.78
CA HIS A 69 11.48 -26.84 0.61
C HIS A 69 10.36 -26.53 1.60
N GLU A 70 9.77 -27.58 2.16
CA GLU A 70 8.65 -27.49 3.11
C GLU A 70 8.94 -26.58 4.31
N GLY A 71 10.10 -26.73 4.94
CA GLY A 71 10.46 -25.91 6.10
C GLY A 71 10.60 -24.42 5.77
N GLU A 72 11.05 -24.08 4.56
CA GLU A 72 11.10 -22.69 4.10
C GLU A 72 9.70 -22.14 3.84
N TRP A 73 8.84 -22.93 3.19
CA TRP A 73 7.45 -22.56 2.96
C TRP A 73 6.72 -22.27 4.28
N GLU A 74 6.81 -23.17 5.26
CA GLU A 74 6.16 -23.01 6.56
C GLU A 74 6.68 -21.79 7.31
N ARG A 75 8.00 -21.61 7.35
CA ARG A 75 8.66 -20.47 7.99
C ARG A 75 8.18 -19.15 7.38
N PHE A 76 8.17 -19.03 6.06
CA PHE A 76 7.74 -17.80 5.39
C PHE A 76 6.23 -17.58 5.54
N ALA A 77 5.38 -18.58 5.31
CA ALA A 77 3.93 -18.44 5.46
C ALA A 77 3.53 -17.99 6.88
N GLN A 78 4.10 -18.62 7.91
CA GLN A 78 3.80 -18.28 9.30
C GLN A 78 4.32 -16.89 9.69
N SER A 79 5.57 -16.58 9.34
CA SER A 79 6.16 -15.29 9.71
C SER A 79 5.55 -14.12 8.95
N ALA A 80 5.22 -14.29 7.67
CA ALA A 80 4.51 -13.30 6.87
C ALA A 80 3.13 -13.00 7.47
N LYS A 81 2.36 -14.05 7.77
CA LYS A 81 1.05 -13.92 8.41
C LYS A 81 1.13 -13.17 9.73
N GLN A 82 2.05 -13.55 10.61
CA GLN A 82 2.26 -12.88 11.90
C GLN A 82 2.62 -11.40 11.71
N ARG A 83 3.52 -11.08 10.78
CA ARG A 83 3.89 -9.70 10.48
C ARG A 83 2.69 -8.87 10.04
N VAL A 84 1.95 -9.34 9.04
CA VAL A 84 0.79 -8.61 8.50
C VAL A 84 -0.27 -8.39 9.57
N LEU A 85 -0.63 -9.42 10.34
CA LEU A 85 -1.63 -9.30 11.40
C LEU A 85 -1.18 -8.39 12.56
N SER A 86 0.13 -8.23 12.77
CA SER A 86 0.67 -7.35 13.83
C SER A 86 0.83 -5.89 13.43
N LYS A 87 1.10 -5.60 12.15
CA LYS A 87 1.51 -4.25 11.69
C LYS A 87 0.57 -3.64 10.64
N TYR A 88 0.04 -4.44 9.73
CA TYR A 88 -0.59 -3.98 8.48
C TYR A 88 -2.11 -4.23 8.46
N THR A 89 -2.76 -4.17 9.62
CA THR A 89 -4.22 -4.28 9.72
C THR A 89 -4.89 -2.93 9.51
N TRP A 90 -6.14 -2.94 9.05
CA TRP A 90 -6.96 -1.72 8.96
C TRP A 90 -7.10 -1.01 10.30
N GLU A 91 -7.18 -1.76 11.41
CA GLU A 91 -7.27 -1.18 12.74
C GLU A 91 -5.96 -0.47 13.15
N SER A 92 -4.80 -1.08 12.87
CA SER A 92 -3.49 -0.44 13.08
C SER A 92 -3.37 0.86 12.27
N THR A 93 -3.72 0.79 10.98
CA THR A 93 -3.72 1.94 10.08
C THR A 93 -4.63 3.05 10.62
N ALA A 94 -5.90 2.74 10.94
CA ALA A 94 -6.86 3.72 11.45
C ALA A 94 -6.38 4.40 12.74
N LYS A 95 -5.81 3.63 13.68
CA LYS A 95 -5.24 4.17 14.92
C LYS A 95 -4.08 5.13 14.65
N GLY A 96 -3.19 4.80 13.71
CA GLY A 96 -2.08 5.66 13.31
C GLY A 96 -2.55 7.00 12.73
N TYR A 97 -3.52 6.96 11.81
CA TYR A 97 -4.12 8.16 11.24
C TYR A 97 -4.82 9.02 12.29
N LEU A 98 -5.64 8.41 13.16
CA LEU A 98 -6.36 9.13 14.20
C LEU A 98 -5.40 9.84 15.16
N SER A 99 -4.36 9.12 15.60
CA SER A 99 -3.33 9.68 16.51
C SER A 99 -2.65 10.90 15.89
N LEU A 100 -2.31 10.84 14.60
CA LEU A 100 -1.69 11.96 13.88
C LEU A 100 -2.65 13.14 13.73
N ILE A 101 -3.92 12.88 13.40
CA ILE A 101 -4.95 13.92 13.29
C ILE A 101 -5.12 14.64 14.64
N GLU A 102 -5.23 13.89 15.74
CA GLU A 102 -5.33 14.44 17.10
C GLU A 102 -4.09 15.26 17.48
N GLN A 103 -2.88 14.82 17.11
CA GLN A 103 -1.64 15.57 17.31
C GLN A 103 -1.64 16.90 16.54
N VAL A 104 -2.09 16.89 15.29
CA VAL A 104 -2.17 18.10 14.47
C VAL A 104 -3.21 19.08 15.03
N LEU A 105 -4.37 18.59 15.49
CA LEU A 105 -5.43 19.42 16.06
C LEU A 105 -5.05 20.02 17.43
N SER A 106 -4.23 19.32 18.22
CA SER A 106 -3.77 19.78 19.54
C SER A 106 -2.58 20.75 19.49
N SER A 107 -1.93 20.89 18.33
CA SER A 107 -0.81 21.83 18.15
C SER A 107 -1.33 23.28 18.03
N PRO A 108 -0.85 24.24 18.85
CA PRO A 108 -1.33 25.63 18.82
C PRO A 108 -1.02 26.28 17.47
N ARG A 109 -2.03 26.29 16.59
CA ARG A 109 -2.06 26.81 15.22
C ARG A 109 -0.73 26.67 14.47
N THR A 110 -0.63 25.62 13.65
CA THR A 110 -0.28 25.90 12.25
C THR A 110 -1.31 26.92 11.80
N ASN A 111 -0.90 28.16 11.62
CA ASN A 111 -1.76 29.20 11.08
C ASN A 111 -2.18 28.66 9.69
N LEU A 112 -3.33 27.99 9.58
CA LEU A 112 -4.01 27.75 8.31
C LEU A 112 -4.55 29.11 7.82
N GLY A 113 -3.70 30.13 7.81
CA GLY A 113 -3.89 31.41 7.15
C GLY A 113 -3.67 31.24 5.66
N ARG A 114 -4.32 30.25 5.05
CA ARG A 114 -4.29 30.03 3.62
C ARG A 114 -5.70 29.70 3.19
N ASP A 115 -6.18 30.47 2.22
CA ASP A 115 -7.42 30.24 1.50
C ASP A 115 -7.56 28.75 1.16
N LEU A 116 -8.37 28.03 1.97
CA LEU A 116 -8.69 26.64 1.68
C LEU A 116 -9.38 26.61 0.31
N LEU A 117 -9.02 25.64 -0.52
CA LEU A 117 -9.72 25.45 -1.79
C LEU A 117 -11.21 25.25 -1.47
N PRO A 118 -12.11 26.06 -2.06
CA PRO A 118 -13.54 25.93 -1.79
C PRO A 118 -14.04 24.59 -2.33
N ILE A 119 -14.77 23.83 -1.51
CA ILE A 119 -15.45 22.61 -1.97
C ILE A 119 -16.72 23.05 -2.71
N HIS A 120 -16.73 22.90 -4.05
CA HIS A 120 -17.92 23.20 -4.85
C HIS A 120 -19.15 22.40 -4.38
N SER A 121 -20.34 23.01 -4.42
CA SER A 121 -21.58 22.41 -3.88
C SER A 121 -21.95 21.07 -4.51
N TYR A 122 -21.57 20.86 -5.78
CA TYR A 122 -21.68 19.56 -6.47
C TYR A 122 -21.08 18.40 -5.67
N PHE A 123 -19.91 18.59 -5.04
CA PHE A 123 -19.22 17.54 -4.28
C PHE A 123 -19.81 17.29 -2.89
N GLN A 124 -20.71 18.15 -2.43
CA GLN A 124 -21.42 17.98 -1.15
C GLN A 124 -22.81 17.35 -1.38
N ASN A 125 -23.50 17.73 -2.45
CA ASN A 125 -24.81 17.21 -2.82
C ASN A 125 -25.02 17.34 -4.35
N PRO A 126 -24.66 16.33 -5.16
CA PRO A 126 -24.70 16.43 -6.61
C PRO A 126 -26.14 16.47 -7.13
N GLN A 127 -26.47 17.51 -7.90
CA GLN A 127 -27.79 17.76 -8.49
C GLN A 127 -27.60 18.35 -9.90
N PRO A 128 -28.54 18.16 -10.84
CA PRO A 128 -28.45 18.82 -12.15
C PRO A 128 -28.37 20.35 -12.05
N ALA A 129 -28.95 20.94 -11.01
CA ALA A 129 -28.97 22.38 -10.79
C ALA A 129 -27.63 22.95 -10.27
N ASN A 130 -26.71 22.11 -9.80
CA ASN A 130 -25.37 22.53 -9.36
C ASN A 130 -24.25 21.81 -10.10
N ASP A 131 -24.57 21.26 -11.28
CA ASP A 131 -23.57 20.69 -12.17
C ASP A 131 -22.49 21.71 -12.49
N ILE A 132 -21.27 21.23 -12.70
CA ILE A 132 -20.09 22.07 -12.91
C ILE A 132 -19.28 21.51 -14.06
N SER A 133 -18.95 22.37 -15.02
CA SER A 133 -18.15 21.95 -16.17
C SER A 133 -16.68 21.71 -15.80
N LEU A 134 -15.98 20.92 -16.62
CA LEU A 134 -14.53 20.73 -16.47
C LEU A 134 -13.75 22.05 -16.57
N ALA A 135 -14.24 23.02 -17.35
CA ALA A 135 -13.61 24.33 -17.46
C ALA A 135 -13.74 25.13 -16.15
N GLU A 136 -14.91 25.10 -15.52
CA GLU A 136 -15.16 25.76 -14.23
C GLU A 136 -14.40 25.07 -13.09
N LEU A 137 -14.34 23.73 -13.07
CA LEU A 137 -13.50 22.98 -12.13
C LEU A 137 -12.02 23.34 -12.29
N SER A 138 -11.56 23.45 -13.54
CA SER A 138 -10.19 23.82 -13.84
C SER A 138 -9.84 25.22 -13.33
N GLN A 139 -10.73 26.18 -13.58
CA GLN A 139 -10.59 27.52 -13.01
C GLN A 139 -10.64 27.49 -11.48
N LEU A 140 -11.53 26.71 -10.86
CA LEU A 140 -11.70 26.70 -9.42
C LEU A 140 -10.46 26.17 -8.67
N TYR A 141 -9.87 25.07 -9.15
CA TYR A 141 -8.81 24.35 -8.43
C TYR A 141 -7.40 24.53 -8.99
N PHE A 142 -7.26 24.96 -10.25
CA PHE A 142 -5.95 25.04 -10.94
C PHE A 142 -5.63 26.44 -11.49
N ARG A 143 -6.31 27.49 -10.99
CA ARG A 143 -6.18 28.89 -11.45
C ARG A 143 -4.74 29.45 -11.49
N ASN A 144 -3.80 28.85 -10.74
CA ASN A 144 -2.38 29.26 -10.66
C ASN A 144 -1.40 28.26 -11.31
N CYS A 145 -1.86 27.25 -12.05
CA CYS A 145 -1.01 26.21 -12.64
C CYS A 145 -0.58 26.48 -14.10
N GLN A 146 -0.60 27.73 -14.57
CA GLN A 146 -0.02 28.11 -15.86
C GLN A 146 1.41 28.62 -15.67
N THR A 147 2.38 27.70 -15.72
CA THR A 147 3.80 27.97 -15.97
C THR A 147 4.33 26.94 -16.95
#